data_AF-A0A1X7MVF7-F1
#
_entry.id   AF-A0A1X7MVF7-F1
#
_cell.length_a   1.000
_cell.length_b   1.000
_cell.length_c   1.000
_cell.angle_alpha   90.00
_cell.angle_beta   90.00
_cell.angle_gamma   90.00
#
_symmetry.space_group_name_H-M   'P 1'
#
loop_
_entity.id
_entity.type
_entity.pdbx_description
1 polymer ?
#
loop_
_entity_poly.entity_id
_entity_poly.type
_entity_poly.pdbx_seq_one_letter_code
_entity_poly.pdbx_strand_id
1 'polypeptide(L)' 'MQQDSARPLQVDDAVALVAILAALEALVAAGRLADSEVDVLRHGLELGGTVLLGSDADEIAAAIGALNGRLRDSIG' A
#
# COMPACT_ATOMS: atom_id res chain seq x y z
N MET A 1 14.92 -22.64 -12.86
CA MET A 1 13.55 -22.11 -13.06
C MET A 1 13.00 -21.80 -11.67
N GLN A 2 13.06 -20.55 -11.24
CA GLN A 2 12.41 -20.13 -9.99
C GLN A 2 10.91 -20.16 -10.26
N GLN A 3 10.19 -21.05 -9.57
CA GLN A 3 8.74 -21.01 -9.57
C GLN A 3 8.34 -19.76 -8.81
N ASP A 4 7.85 -18.77 -9.56
CA ASP A 4 7.16 -17.63 -9.01
C ASP A 4 5.85 -18.15 -8.40
N SER A 5 5.91 -18.54 -7.12
CA SER A 5 4.78 -19.09 -6.35
C SER A 5 3.85 -17.99 -5.85
N ALA A 6 3.62 -16.95 -6.66
CA ALA A 6 2.52 -16.02 -6.42
C ALA A 6 1.22 -16.74 -6.79
N ARG A 7 0.67 -17.50 -5.83
CA ARG A 7 -0.70 -18.00 -5.94
C ARG A 7 -1.59 -16.78 -6.27
N PRO A 8 -2.47 -16.89 -7.29
CA PRO A 8 -3.37 -15.79 -7.61
C PRO A 8 -4.14 -15.38 -6.37
N LEU A 9 -4.16 -14.08 -6.08
CA LEU A 9 -4.93 -13.53 -4.97
C LEU A 9 -6.41 -13.83 -5.24
N GLN A 10 -7.11 -14.37 -4.25
CA GLN A 10 -8.56 -14.60 -4.39
C GLN A 10 -9.27 -13.25 -4.45
N VAL A 11 -10.35 -13.16 -5.23
CA VAL A 11 -11.07 -11.90 -5.44
C VAL A 11 -11.54 -11.30 -4.11
N ASP A 12 -12.03 -12.13 -3.18
CA ASP A 12 -12.47 -11.68 -1.86
C ASP A 12 -11.32 -11.09 -1.03
N ASP A 13 -10.14 -11.73 -1.07
CA ASP A 13 -8.94 -11.23 -0.40
C ASP A 13 -8.44 -9.91 -1.02
N ALA A 14 -8.56 -9.80 -2.35
CA ALA A 14 -8.18 -8.58 -3.07
C ALA A 14 -9.12 -7.41 -2.73
N VAL A 15 -10.43 -7.65 -2.64
CA VAL A 15 -11.41 -6.65 -2.20
C VAL A 15 -11.14 -6.22 -0.76
N ALA A 16 -10.84 -7.16 0.14
CA ALA A 16 -10.45 -6.84 1.51
C ALA A 16 -9.19 -5.97 1.56
N LEU A 17 -8.18 -6.33 0.75
CA LEU A 17 -6.93 -5.56 0.66
C LEU A 17 -7.17 -4.15 0.10
N VAL A 18 -8.04 -3.98 -0.90
CA VAL A 18 -8.45 -2.67 -1.42
C VAL A 18 -9.04 -1.78 -0.32
N ALA A 19 -9.89 -2.35 0.54
CA ALA A 19 -10.49 -1.63 1.65
C ALA A 19 -9.45 -1.25 2.71
N ILE A 20 -8.52 -2.15 3.02
CA ILE A 20 -7.42 -1.89 3.96
C ILE A 20 -6.51 -0.78 3.44
N LEU A 21 -6.11 -0.83 2.16
CA LEU A 21 -5.28 0.21 1.56
C LEU A 21 -5.99 1.57 1.55
N ALA A 22 -7.29 1.61 1.25
CA ALA A 22 -8.07 2.85 1.31
C ALA A 22 -8.15 3.43 2.74
N ALA A 23 -8.30 2.57 3.75
CA ALA A 23 -8.30 3.00 5.15
C ALA A 23 -6.94 3.55 5.58
N LEU A 24 -5.84 2.89 5.19
CA LEU A 24 -4.48 3.35 5.47
C LEU A 24 -4.18 4.68 4.80
N GLU A 25 -4.53 4.83 3.52
CA GLU A 25 -4.41 6.11 2.78
C GLU A 25 -5.12 7.24 3.53
N ALA A 26 -6.37 7.01 3.96
CA ALA A 26 -7.13 8.01 4.70
C ALA A 26 -6.53 8.34 6.07
N LEU A 27 -5.98 7.35 6.79
CA LEU A 27 -5.34 7.56 8.09
C LEU A 27 -4.04 8.36 7.97
N VAL A 28 -3.22 8.06 6.96
CA VAL A 28 -1.99 8.81 6.68
C VAL A 28 -2.33 10.25 6.27
N ALA A 29 -3.23 10.43 5.30
CA ALA A 29 -3.61 11.75 4.81
C ALA A 29 -4.28 12.62 5.89
N ALA A 30 -4.96 12.01 6.86
CA ALA A 30 -5.54 12.71 7.99
C ALA A 30 -4.55 12.99 9.14
N GLY A 31 -3.29 12.57 9.03
CA GLY A 31 -2.29 12.70 10.09
C GLY A 31 -2.69 11.98 11.39
N ARG A 32 -3.42 10.85 11.27
CA ARG A 32 -3.99 10.12 12.41
C ARG A 32 -3.14 8.94 12.88
N LEU A 33 -2.01 8.73 12.23
CA LEU A 33 -1.00 7.75 12.62
C LEU A 33 0.10 8.44 13.41
N ALA A 34 0.66 7.73 14.39
CA ALA A 34 1.89 8.16 15.04
C ALA A 34 3.06 8.09 14.05
N ASP A 35 4.07 8.94 14.24
CA ASP A 35 5.25 8.98 13.37
C ASP A 35 5.91 7.60 13.21
N SER A 36 5.97 6.81 14.30
CA SER A 36 6.50 5.45 14.27
C SER A 36 5.70 4.49 13.39
N GLU A 37 4.38 4.69 13.26
CA GLU A 37 3.52 3.89 12.39
C GLU A 37 3.70 4.29 10.92
N VAL A 38 3.87 5.60 10.67
CA VAL A 38 4.22 6.13 9.34
C VAL A 38 5.60 5.62 8.91
N ASP A 39 6.57 5.55 9.80
CA ASP A 39 7.91 5.01 9.52
C ASP A 39 7.86 3.53 9.11
N VAL A 40 7.02 2.72 9.76
CA VAL A 40 6.81 1.32 9.37
C VAL A 40 6.18 1.22 7.99
N LEU A 41 5.17 2.05 7.69
CA LEU A 41 4.56 2.11 6.36
C LEU A 41 5.57 2.53 5.29
N ARG A 42 6.36 3.59 5.56
CA ARG A 42 7.42 4.06 4.69
C ARG A 42 8.39 2.93 4.37
N HIS A 43 8.88 2.24 5.40
CA HIS A 43 9.83 1.15 5.21
C HIS A 43 9.27 0.02 4.33
N GLY A 44 8.00 -0.36 4.54
CA GLY A 44 7.33 -1.36 3.70
C GLY A 44 7.21 -0.92 2.24
N LEU A 45 6.84 0.34 2.01
CA LEU A 45 6.72 0.90 0.67
C LEU A 45 8.08 1.08 -0.02
N GLU A 46 9.15 1.41 0.72
CA GLU A 46 10.53 1.48 0.23
C GLU A 46 11.01 0.10 -0.24
N LEU A 47 10.75 -0.95 0.54
CA LEU A 47 11.09 -2.34 0.18
C LEU A 47 10.35 -2.79 -1.09
N GLY A 48 9.11 -2.33 -1.27
CA GLY A 48 8.32 -2.57 -2.49
C GLY A 48 8.69 -1.69 -3.69
N GLY A 49 9.62 -0.73 -3.53
CA GLY A 49 9.99 0.23 -4.57
C GLY A 49 8.87 1.24 -4.90
N THR A 50 7.90 1.41 -4.00
CA THR A 50 6.72 2.26 -4.17
C THR A 50 6.95 3.71 -3.78
N VAL A 51 7.95 3.98 -2.92
CA VAL A 51 8.39 5.33 -2.49
C VAL A 51 9.92 5.37 -2.41
N LEU A 52 10.47 6.59 -2.33
CA LEU A 52 11.90 6.80 -2.12
C LEU A 52 12.23 6.95 -0.64
N LEU A 53 13.51 6.79 -0.32
CA LEU A 53 14.04 7.04 1.02
C LEU A 53 13.74 8.48 1.45
N GLY A 54 13.10 8.60 2.62
CA GLY A 54 12.76 9.89 3.22
C GLY A 54 11.43 10.50 2.74
N SER A 55 10.59 9.72 2.05
CA SER A 55 9.28 10.22 1.62
C SER A 55 8.39 10.70 2.77
N ASP A 56 7.71 11.81 2.58
CA ASP A 56 6.82 12.39 3.58
C ASP A 56 5.44 11.71 3.62
N ALA A 57 4.57 12.15 4.55
CA ALA A 57 3.26 11.55 4.74
C ALA A 57 2.34 11.69 3.50
N ASP A 58 2.44 12.80 2.76
CA ASP A 58 1.62 13.03 1.57
C ASP A 58 2.07 12.13 0.43
N GLU A 59 3.39 11.97 0.26
CA GLU A 59 3.98 11.03 -0.70
C GLU A 59 3.63 9.57 -0.38
N ILE A 60 3.63 9.21 0.91
CA ILE A 60 3.20 7.88 1.38
C ILE A 60 1.72 7.65 1.06
N ALA A 61 0.84 8.61 1.38
CA ALA A 61 -0.58 8.51 1.08
C ALA A 61 -0.83 8.34 -0.43
N ALA A 62 -0.15 9.15 -1.26
CA ALA A 62 -0.23 9.06 -2.71
C ALA A 62 0.24 7.69 -3.24
N ALA A 63 1.33 7.14 -2.68
CA ALA A 63 1.83 5.82 -3.07
C ALA A 63 0.87 4.69 -2.68
N ILE A 64 0.23 4.77 -1.50
CA ILE A 64 -0.81 3.83 -1.08
C ILE A 64 -2.01 3.91 -2.03
N GLY A 65 -2.47 5.12 -2.36
CA GLY A 65 -3.57 5.34 -3.31
C GLY A 65 -3.25 4.76 -4.71
N ALA A 66 -2.02 4.97 -5.19
CA ALA A 66 -1.56 4.40 -6.47
C ALA A 66 -1.49 2.86 -6.44
N LEU A 67 -1.03 2.26 -5.33
CA LEU A 67 -1.03 0.81 -5.16
C LEU A 67 -2.46 0.25 -5.15
N ASN A 68 -3.37 0.94 -4.45
CA ASN A 68 -4.77 0.57 -4.38
C ASN A 68 -5.45 0.65 -5.76
N GLY A 69 -5.16 1.69 -6.54
CA GLY A 69 -5.62 1.83 -7.93
C GLY A 69 -5.18 0.65 -8.80
N ARG A 70 -3.89 0.31 -8.78
CA ARG A 70 -3.36 -0.85 -9.53
C ARG A 70 -4.01 -2.17 -9.09
N LEU A 71 -4.27 -2.34 -7.79
CA LEU A 71 -4.94 -3.53 -7.28
C LEU A 71 -6.40 -3.62 -7.78
N ARG A 72 -7.14 -2.51 -7.74
CA ARG A 72 -8.51 -2.43 -8.28
C ARG A 72 -8.54 -2.75 -9.77
N ASP A 73 -7.64 -2.17 -10.55
CA ASP A 73 -7.54 -2.44 -11.99
C ASP A 73 -7.21 -3.91 -12.28
N SER A 74 -6.50 -4.59 -11.37
CA SER A 74 -6.14 -6.01 -11.52
C SER A 74 -7.29 -6.98 -11.26
N ILE A 75 -8.35 -6.56 -10.56
CA ILE A 75 -9.50 -7.42 -10.20
C ILE A 75 -10.73 -7.22 -11.08
N GLY A 76 -10.79 -6.15 -11.89
CA GLY A 76 -11.87 -5.89 -12.84
C GLY A 76 -12.88 -4.86 -12.35
#